data_AF-A0A5E7JEN1-F1
#
_entry.id   AF-A0A5E7JEN1-F1
#
_cell.length_a   1.000
_cell.length_b   1.000
_cell.length_c   1.000
_cell.angle_alpha   90.00
_cell.angle_beta   90.00
_cell.angle_gamma   90.00
#
_symmetry.space_group_name_H-M   'P 1'
#
loop_
_entity.id
_entity.type
_entity.pdbx_description
1 polymer ?
#
loop_
_entity_poly.entity_id
_entity_poly.type
_entity_poly.pdbx_seq_one_letter_code
_entity_poly.pdbx_strand_id
1 'polypeptide(L)'
;MDLGRLEKLIGRDRQTVKGCNLSADEAAIVAHGKFSHHSFCLVKDWVILDLEITEEERDILLSRGLKPVLLYALHDSRGRFSAGDWVRSSFQQSYDDNGFFITKNTVYVLLGDGNRQQITARDLLSLQ
;
A
#
# COMPACT_ATOMS: atom_id res chain seq x y z
N MET A 1 -10.60 13.09 -4.37
CA MET A 1 -10.45 11.68 -4.80
C MET A 1 -11.48 10.90 -4.02
N ASP A 2 -12.47 10.28 -4.69
CA ASP A 2 -13.74 9.89 -4.08
C ASP A 2 -13.79 8.38 -3.81
N LEU A 3 -13.97 8.00 -2.55
CA LEU A 3 -14.15 6.62 -2.04
C LEU A 3 -15.21 5.86 -2.85
N GLY A 4 -16.25 6.55 -3.32
CA GLY A 4 -17.29 5.94 -4.14
C GLY A 4 -16.79 5.40 -5.49
N ARG A 5 -15.59 5.77 -5.94
CA ARG A 5 -14.94 5.18 -7.13
C ARG A 5 -14.13 3.94 -6.77
N LEU A 6 -13.39 3.97 -5.66
CA LEU A 6 -12.67 2.80 -5.18
C LEU A 6 -13.68 1.70 -4.83
N GLU A 7 -14.75 2.00 -4.11
CA GLU A 7 -15.82 1.03 -3.78
C GLU A 7 -16.52 0.46 -5.03
N LYS A 8 -16.62 1.22 -6.11
CA LYS A 8 -17.17 0.75 -7.40
C LYS A 8 -16.17 -0.06 -8.22
N LEU A 9 -14.88 0.17 -8.04
CA LEU A 9 -13.77 -0.56 -8.69
C LEU A 9 -13.32 -1.79 -7.87
N ILE A 10 -13.65 -1.84 -6.58
CA ILE A 10 -13.38 -2.97 -5.68
C ILE A 10 -14.19 -4.17 -6.17
N GLY A 11 -13.48 -5.14 -6.74
CA GLY A 11 -14.05 -6.37 -7.27
C GLY A 11 -14.61 -7.29 -6.19
N ARG A 12 -15.33 -8.33 -6.62
CA ARG A 12 -15.94 -9.35 -5.73
C ARG A 12 -14.92 -10.26 -5.02
N ASP A 13 -13.66 -10.26 -5.43
CA ASP A 13 -12.61 -11.15 -4.92
C ASP A 13 -11.62 -10.43 -4.00
N ARG A 14 -12.16 -9.88 -2.91
CA ARG A 14 -11.38 -9.14 -1.91
C ARG A 14 -10.93 -10.11 -0.82
N GLN A 15 -9.62 -10.26 -0.66
CA GLN A 15 -9.05 -11.02 0.44
C GLN A 15 -8.72 -10.07 1.60
N THR A 16 -9.26 -10.34 2.79
CA THR A 16 -8.84 -9.63 4.00
C THR A 16 -7.39 -9.98 4.31
N VAL A 17 -6.56 -8.95 4.53
CA VAL A 17 -5.15 -9.09 4.88
C VAL A 17 -4.93 -8.50 6.26
N LYS A 18 -4.27 -9.28 7.13
CA LYS A 18 -3.83 -8.80 8.44
C LYS A 18 -2.72 -7.77 8.25
N GLY A 19 -2.92 -6.57 8.80
CA GLY A 19 -1.89 -5.56 8.89
C GLY A 19 -1.15 -5.61 10.24
N CYS A 20 -0.53 -4.49 10.57
CA CYS A 20 0.14 -4.26 11.82
C CYS A 20 -0.88 -4.15 12.96
N ASN A 21 -0.76 -5.05 13.94
CA ASN A 21 -1.62 -5.08 15.14
C ASN A 21 -1.07 -4.20 16.28
N LEU A 22 -0.01 -3.43 16.04
CA LEU A 22 0.55 -2.50 17.00
C LEU A 22 -0.24 -1.19 17.02
N SER A 23 -0.20 -0.48 18.15
CA SER A 23 -0.67 0.91 18.18
C SER A 23 0.18 1.80 17.26
N ALA A 24 -0.34 2.94 16.83
CA ALA A 24 0.38 3.86 15.93
C ALA A 24 1.76 4.27 16.50
N ASP A 25 1.85 4.52 17.81
CA ASP A 25 3.10 4.92 18.45
C ASP A 25 4.12 3.77 18.51
N GLU A 26 3.68 2.57 18.88
CA GLU A 26 4.53 1.36 18.87
C GLU A 26 5.01 1.03 17.46
N ALA A 27 4.10 1.10 16.49
CA ALA A 27 4.39 0.85 15.08
C ALA A 27 5.42 1.84 14.53
N ALA A 28 5.34 3.12 14.93
CA ALA A 28 6.33 4.13 14.57
C ALA A 28 7.72 3.83 15.19
N ILE A 29 7.76 3.42 16.45
CA ILE A 29 9.02 3.03 17.12
C ILE A 29 9.67 1.84 16.39
N VAL A 30 8.89 0.80 16.10
CA VAL A 30 9.37 -0.39 15.38
C VAL A 30 9.84 -0.03 13.96
N ALA A 31 9.06 0.78 13.23
CA ALA A 31 9.44 1.22 11.89
C ALA A 31 10.75 2.02 11.90
N HIS A 32 10.90 2.94 12.85
CA HIS A 32 12.11 3.73 13.00
C HIS A 32 13.34 2.87 13.34
N GLY A 33 13.19 1.89 14.23
CA GLY A 33 14.27 0.98 14.60
C GLY A 33 14.66 0.01 13.48
N LYS A 34 13.67 -0.55 12.78
CA LYS A 34 13.88 -1.57 11.73
C LYS A 34 14.32 -0.97 10.39
N PHE A 35 13.85 0.24 10.08
CA PHE A 35 14.05 0.89 8.79
C PHE A 35 14.67 2.28 8.94
N SER A 36 15.74 2.39 9.73
CA SER A 36 16.42 3.66 10.06
C SER A 36 16.86 4.49 8.84
N HIS A 37 17.07 3.85 7.68
CA HIS A 37 17.46 4.52 6.43
C HIS A 37 16.29 4.87 5.50
N HIS A 38 15.05 4.46 5.82
CA HIS A 38 13.88 4.73 4.99
C HIS A 38 12.97 5.75 5.66
N SER A 39 12.28 6.54 4.84
CA SER A 39 11.10 7.28 5.33
C SER A 39 9.99 6.27 5.63
N PHE A 40 9.20 6.50 6.67
CA PHE A 40 8.03 5.68 6.96
C PHE A 40 6.76 6.50 7.07
N CYS A 41 5.62 5.88 6.77
CA CYS A 41 4.29 6.46 6.87
C CYS A 41 3.34 5.46 7.53
N LEU A 42 2.57 5.92 8.50
CA LEU A 42 1.46 5.14 9.05
C LEU A 42 0.22 5.38 8.19
N VAL A 43 -0.47 4.31 7.80
CA VAL A 43 -1.69 4.39 6.99
C VAL A 43 -2.80 3.53 7.56
N LYS A 44 -4.04 3.95 7.35
CA LYS A 44 -5.27 3.23 7.71
C LYS A 44 -6.13 3.04 6.46
N ASP A 45 -7.20 2.26 6.59
CA ASP A 45 -8.18 2.03 5.53
C ASP A 45 -7.52 1.71 4.19
N TRP A 46 -6.62 0.73 4.23
CA TRP A 46 -5.71 0.45 3.14
C TRP A 46 -6.15 -0.77 2.32
N VAL A 47 -5.75 -0.75 1.05
CA VAL A 47 -5.91 -1.86 0.11
C VAL A 47 -4.61 -2.06 -0.68
N ILE A 48 -4.17 -3.31 -0.75
CA ILE A 48 -3.10 -3.78 -1.62
C ILE A 48 -3.73 -4.14 -2.97
N LEU A 49 -3.15 -3.63 -4.04
CA LEU A 49 -3.65 -3.77 -5.39
C LEU A 49 -2.62 -4.56 -6.21
N ASP A 50 -2.97 -5.78 -6.61
CA ASP A 50 -2.17 -6.57 -7.54
C ASP A 50 -2.54 -6.18 -8.97
N LEU A 51 -1.62 -5.54 -9.68
CA LEU A 51 -1.84 -5.08 -11.04
C LEU A 51 -1.65 -6.23 -12.03
N GLU A 52 -2.70 -6.49 -12.81
CA GLU A 52 -2.64 -7.38 -13.97
C GLU A 52 -1.79 -6.74 -15.06
N ILE A 53 -0.69 -7.41 -15.40
CA ILE A 53 0.29 -6.99 -16.41
C ILE A 53 0.74 -8.20 -17.22
N THR A 54 1.35 -7.97 -18.39
CA THR A 54 1.88 -9.07 -19.20
C THR A 54 3.13 -9.69 -18.56
N GLU A 55 3.53 -10.87 -19.04
CA GLU A 55 4.76 -11.53 -18.57
C GLU A 55 6.00 -10.68 -18.85
N GLU A 56 6.06 -10.02 -20.01
CA GLU A 56 7.17 -9.14 -20.37
C GLU A 56 7.28 -7.94 -19.42
N GLU A 57 6.16 -7.30 -19.11
CA GLU A 57 6.10 -6.19 -18.14
C GLU A 57 6.52 -6.67 -16.74
N ARG A 58 6.11 -7.89 -16.38
CA ARG A 58 6.44 -8.50 -15.09
C ARG A 58 7.94 -8.75 -14.98
N ASP A 59 8.55 -9.30 -16.01
CA ASP A 59 10.00 -9.54 -16.05
C ASP A 59 10.80 -8.24 -15.97
N ILE A 60 10.32 -7.18 -16.62
CA ILE A 60 10.93 -5.85 -16.52
C ILE A 60 10.88 -5.34 -15.06
N LEU A 61 9.75 -5.48 -14.36
CA LEU A 61 9.65 -5.08 -12.96
C LEU A 61 10.53 -5.93 -12.04
N LEU A 62 10.51 -7.26 -12.22
CA LEU A 62 11.29 -8.18 -11.41
C LEU A 62 12.80 -7.96 -11.59
N SER A 63 13.26 -7.65 -12.81
CA SER A 63 14.67 -7.30 -13.08
C SER A 63 15.14 -6.06 -12.30
N ARG A 64 14.21 -5.22 -11.86
CA ARG A 64 14.44 -4.03 -11.03
C ARG A 64 14.20 -4.28 -9.54
N GLY A 65 13.90 -5.52 -9.15
CA GLY A 65 13.52 -5.88 -7.79
C GLY A 65 12.17 -5.32 -7.36
N LEU A 66 11.27 -5.07 -8.32
CA LEU A 66 9.93 -4.55 -8.08
C LEU A 66 8.87 -5.60 -8.41
N LYS A 67 7.73 -5.50 -7.74
CA LYS A 67 6.54 -6.31 -8.01
C LYS A 67 5.41 -5.40 -8.50
N PRO A 68 4.52 -5.89 -9.38
CA PRO A 68 3.35 -5.14 -9.86
C PRO A 68 2.26 -5.03 -8.78
N VAL A 69 2.64 -4.61 -7.58
CA VAL A 69 1.77 -4.51 -6.42
C VAL A 69 1.86 -3.07 -5.92
N LEU A 70 0.71 -2.43 -5.71
CA LEU A 70 0.63 -1.06 -5.20
C LEU A 70 -0.17 -1.04 -3.90
N LEU A 71 0.03 0.02 -3.13
CA LEU A 71 -0.76 0.33 -1.95
C LEU A 71 -1.62 1.54 -2.24
N TYR A 72 -2.89 1.46 -1.87
CA TYR A 72 -3.80 2.59 -1.83
C TYR A 72 -4.38 2.68 -0.42
N ALA A 73 -4.25 3.83 0.23
CA ALA A 73 -4.61 3.96 1.64
C ALA A 73 -4.98 5.37 2.04
N LEU A 74 -5.70 5.48 3.16
CA LEU A 74 -5.88 6.75 3.83
C LEU A 74 -4.64 7.05 4.69
N HIS A 75 -4.05 8.22 4.48
CA HIS A 75 -2.83 8.61 5.18
C HIS A 75 -3.11 9.12 6.59
N ASP A 76 -2.46 8.56 7.62
CA ASP A 76 -2.70 8.90 9.03
C ASP A 76 -1.40 9.14 9.84
N SER A 77 -0.42 9.84 9.29
CA SER A 77 0.86 10.05 9.99
C SER A 77 0.91 11.25 10.95
N ARG A 78 -0.22 11.67 11.54
CA ARG A 78 -0.31 12.80 12.51
C ARG A 78 -0.29 14.20 11.90
N GLY A 79 -1.07 14.42 10.84
CA GLY A 79 -1.54 15.77 10.45
C GLY A 79 -0.54 16.70 9.74
N ARG A 80 0.54 16.18 9.14
CA ARG A 80 1.44 16.99 8.28
C ARG A 80 0.97 17.13 6.82
N PHE A 81 -0.04 16.35 6.45
CA PHE A 81 -0.81 16.47 5.21
C PHE A 81 -2.28 16.63 5.59
N SER A 82 -3.07 17.25 4.72
CA SER A 82 -4.51 17.47 4.94
C SER A 82 -5.20 16.17 5.34
N ALA A 83 -5.89 16.16 6.47
CA ALA A 83 -6.64 15.00 6.92
C ALA A 83 -7.68 14.62 5.84
N GLY A 84 -7.68 13.35 5.41
CA GLY A 84 -8.62 12.85 4.41
C GLY A 84 -8.03 12.55 3.03
N ASP A 85 -6.77 12.86 2.77
CA ASP A 85 -6.15 12.57 1.47
C ASP A 85 -5.69 11.11 1.36
N TRP A 86 -6.07 10.51 0.23
CA TRP A 86 -5.66 9.17 -0.15
C TRP A 86 -4.26 9.20 -0.76
N VAL A 87 -3.46 8.21 -0.40
CA VAL A 87 -2.12 8.00 -0.96
C VAL A 87 -2.12 6.77 -1.84
N ARG A 88 -1.51 6.92 -3.01
CA ARG A 88 -1.14 5.80 -3.88
C ARG A 88 0.37 5.65 -3.86
N SER A 89 0.86 4.48 -3.47
CA SER A 89 2.29 4.20 -3.48
C SER A 89 2.81 3.97 -4.90
N SER A 90 4.14 3.91 -5.04
CA SER A 90 4.78 3.25 -6.18
C SER A 90 4.69 1.72 -6.05
N PHE A 91 5.24 1.00 -7.03
CA PHE A 91 5.38 -0.45 -6.97
C PHE A 91 6.13 -0.93 -5.72
N GLN A 92 5.66 -2.06 -5.21
CA GLN A 92 6.24 -2.78 -4.08
C GLN A 92 7.64 -3.27 -4.42
N GLN A 93 8.57 -3.07 -3.50
CA GLN A 93 9.87 -3.74 -3.50
C GLN A 93 9.79 -5.02 -2.65
N SER A 94 9.23 -4.93 -1.45
CA SER A 94 9.01 -6.07 -0.57
C SER A 94 7.80 -5.86 0.35
N TYR A 95 7.36 -6.94 0.97
CA TYR A 95 6.27 -6.95 1.95
C TYR A 95 6.69 -7.82 3.13
N ASP A 96 6.50 -7.30 4.34
CA ASP A 96 6.71 -8.03 5.59
C ASP A 96 5.36 -8.41 6.19
N ASP A 97 5.24 -9.66 6.64
CA ASP A 97 3.99 -10.22 7.16
C ASP A 97 3.46 -9.50 8.41
N ASN A 98 4.28 -8.66 9.06
CA ASN A 98 3.84 -7.80 10.17
C ASN A 98 3.17 -6.49 9.70
N GLY A 99 2.82 -6.38 8.42
CA GLY A 99 2.13 -5.21 7.85
C GLY A 99 3.06 -4.08 7.44
N PHE A 100 4.29 -4.38 7.01
CA PHE A 100 5.18 -3.38 6.41
C PHE A 100 5.22 -3.54 4.89
N PHE A 101 4.62 -2.59 4.19
CA PHE A 101 4.67 -2.51 2.74
C PHE A 101 5.82 -1.60 2.32
N ILE A 102 6.84 -2.17 1.68
CA ILE A 102 8.08 -1.46 1.38
C ILE A 102 8.12 -1.14 -0.11
N THR A 103 8.30 0.14 -0.41
CA THR A 103 8.68 0.64 -1.74
C THR A 103 10.15 1.04 -1.71
N LYS A 104 10.70 1.44 -2.86
CA LYS A 104 12.11 1.83 -2.98
C LYS A 104 12.57 2.88 -1.95
N ASN A 105 11.69 3.82 -1.58
CA ASN A 105 12.07 4.96 -0.74
C ASN A 105 11.22 5.10 0.54
N THR A 106 10.15 4.32 0.66
CA THR A 106 9.15 4.52 1.71
C THR A 106 8.61 3.21 2.23
N VAL A 107 8.55 3.09 3.55
CA VAL A 107 7.88 2.00 4.26
C VAL A 107 6.51 2.48 4.71
N TYR A 108 5.47 1.83 4.22
CA TYR A 108 4.11 2.06 4.66
C TYR A 108 3.76 1.02 5.74
N VAL A 109 3.45 1.52 6.93
CA VAL A 109 3.02 0.70 8.05
C VAL A 109 1.50 0.63 8.02
N LEU A 110 1.00 -0.56 7.70
CA LEU A 110 -0.39 -0.83 7.44
C LEU A 110 -1.13 -1.06 8.75
N LEU A 111 -1.74 -0.05 9.34
CA LEU A 111 -2.41 -0.18 10.64
C LEU A 111 -3.75 -0.92 10.50
N GLY A 112 -3.99 -1.89 11.37
CA GLY A 112 -5.23 -2.68 11.39
C GLY A 112 -5.38 -3.59 10.17
N ASP A 113 -6.55 -4.23 10.06
CA ASP A 113 -6.85 -5.09 8.92
C ASP A 113 -7.16 -4.25 7.68
N GLY A 114 -6.73 -4.75 6.53
CA GLY A 114 -7.01 -4.17 5.24
C GLY A 114 -7.37 -5.26 4.25
N ASN A 115 -7.18 -4.95 2.98
CA ASN A 115 -7.65 -5.82 1.92
C ASN A 115 -6.65 -5.94 0.80
N ARG A 116 -6.76 -7.02 0.02
CA ARG A 116 -5.98 -7.24 -1.19
C ARG A 116 -6.88 -7.71 -2.32
N GLN A 117 -6.64 -7.21 -3.53
CA GLN A 117 -7.42 -7.57 -4.72
C GLN A 117 -6.60 -7.37 -5.99
N GLN A 118 -6.99 -8.07 -7.05
CA GLN A 118 -6.47 -7.84 -8.40
C GLN A 118 -7.18 -6.66 -9.07
N ILE A 119 -6.42 -5.90 -9.86
CA ILE A 119 -6.91 -4.79 -10.67
C ILE A 119 -6.26 -4.76 -12.04
N THR A 120 -6.93 -4.17 -13.02
CA THR A 120 -6.36 -3.91 -14.34
C THR A 120 -5.68 -2.54 -14.39
N ALA A 121 -4.88 -2.30 -15.43
CA ALA A 121 -4.35 -0.97 -15.73
C ALA A 121 -5.45 0.10 -15.90
N ARG A 122 -6.62 -0.29 -16.44
CA ARG A 122 -7.77 0.61 -16.59
C ARG A 122 -8.33 1.03 -15.23
N ASP A 123 -8.43 0.10 -14.30
CA ASP A 123 -8.89 0.39 -12.94
C ASP A 123 -7.92 1.34 -12.24
N LEU A 124 -6.61 1.10 -12.38
CA LEU A 124 -5.57 1.95 -11.80
C LEU A 124 -5.61 3.39 -12.32
N LEU A 125 -5.86 3.59 -13.62
CA LEU A 125 -5.99 4.92 -14.23
C LEU A 125 -7.24 5.66 -13.74
N SER A 126 -8.27 4.92 -13.33
CA SER A 126 -9.51 5.50 -12.80
C SER A 126 -9.38 6.01 -11.36
N LEU A 127 -8.25 5.71 -10.70
CA LEU A 127 -7.91 6.13 -9.33
C LEU A 127 -7.05 7.41 -9.26
N GLN A 128 -6.78 8.06 -10.40
CA GLN A 128 -6.04 9.32 -10.48
C GLN A 128 -6.89 10.55 -10.20
#